data_AF-A0A5C3P976-F1
#
_entry.id   AF-A0A5C3P976-F1
#
_cell.length_a   1.000
_cell.length_b   1.000
_cell.length_c   1.000
_cell.angle_alpha   90.00
_cell.angle_beta   90.00
_cell.angle_gamma   90.00
#
_symmetry.space_group_name_H-M   'P 1'
#
loop_
_entity.id
_entity.type
_entity.pdbx_description
1 polymer ?
#
loop_
_entity_poly.entity_id
_entity_poly.type
_entity_poly.pdbx_seq_one_letter_code
_entity_poly.pdbx_strand_id
1 'polypeptide(L)'
;MPSSRCSKCGKVPDDGLRNCSGCHGATGAYCSLECQKAHWKIHKPMCRPIGPNEVWGIKILDNRHQPWFSQFQHVLLNTSHPIFTKGELCPVTAKCGYPLLIYSDSIHGGLPAQEDNQPAVYLRIEPHDGFAPMHWQMQEPGTCYVVRQDRKPLTKEAIEIIYNFHSYLLDIVNLELATNGHGPWRKPLSPEWLKSFADDYRQEEISREGRKGFDFFP
;
A
#
# COMPACT_ATOMS: atom_id res chain seq x y z
N MET A 1 1.27 11.46 13.45
CA MET A 1 0.20 11.70 14.44
C MET A 1 -0.14 10.38 15.14
N PRO A 2 -0.51 10.39 16.43
CA PRO A 2 -0.96 9.19 17.12
C PRO A 2 -2.18 8.58 16.40
N SER A 3 -2.24 7.25 16.29
CA SER A 3 -3.45 6.59 15.77
C SER A 3 -4.61 6.83 16.73
N SER A 4 -5.81 7.11 16.22
CA SER A 4 -7.06 7.15 17.01
C SER A 4 -7.82 5.82 16.98
N ARG A 5 -7.37 4.85 16.17
CA ARG A 5 -7.98 3.52 16.03
C ARG A 5 -7.03 2.42 16.44
N CYS A 6 -7.59 1.37 17.04
CA CYS A 6 -6.84 0.16 17.37
C CYS A 6 -6.30 -0.50 16.09
N SER A 7 -4.99 -0.76 16.03
CA SER A 7 -4.34 -1.37 14.87
C SER A 7 -4.88 -2.77 14.53
N LYS A 8 -5.43 -3.49 15.52
CA LYS A 8 -6.02 -4.82 15.32
C LYS A 8 -7.47 -4.76 14.82
N CYS A 9 -8.33 -4.06 15.56
CA CYS A 9 -9.79 -4.15 15.39
C CYS A 9 -10.43 -2.90 14.78
N GLY A 10 -9.67 -1.83 14.54
CA GLY A 10 -10.14 -0.58 13.93
C GLY A 10 -11.07 0.26 14.80
N LYS A 11 -11.46 -0.21 15.99
CA LYS A 11 -12.33 0.53 16.92
C LYS A 11 -11.62 1.75 17.51
N VAL A 12 -12.40 2.79 17.77
CA VAL A 12 -12.00 3.96 18.57
C VAL A 12 -12.50 3.70 20.00
N PRO A 13 -11.62 3.34 20.95
CA PRO A 13 -12.04 3.10 22.34
C PRO A 13 -12.24 4.42 23.10
N ASP A 14 -13.22 4.46 24.01
CA ASP A 14 -13.49 5.62 24.86
C ASP A 14 -12.33 5.90 25.84
N ASP A 15 -11.72 4.85 26.38
CA ASP A 15 -10.59 4.93 27.34
C ASP A 15 -9.23 5.20 26.66
N GLY A 16 -9.22 5.46 25.35
CA GLY A 16 -8.01 5.68 24.57
C GLY A 16 -7.23 4.41 24.22
N LEU A 17 -6.08 4.59 23.55
CA LEU A 17 -5.24 3.51 23.05
C LEU A 17 -3.96 3.35 23.85
N ARG A 18 -3.51 2.11 23.98
CA ARG A 18 -2.23 1.73 24.59
C ARG A 18 -1.19 1.56 23.49
N ASN A 19 -0.12 2.32 23.58
CA ASN A 19 1.01 2.20 22.66
C ASN A 19 1.78 0.90 22.90
N CYS A 20 2.23 0.25 21.84
CA CYS A 20 3.19 -0.85 21.97
C CYS A 20 4.46 -0.34 22.67
N SER A 21 4.92 -1.07 23.69
CA SER A 21 6.13 -0.73 24.44
C SER A 21 7.42 -0.81 23.61
N GLY A 22 7.47 -1.67 22.57
CA GLY A 22 8.66 -1.83 21.73
C GLY A 22 8.86 -0.72 20.72
N CYS A 23 7.79 -0.17 20.14
CA CYS A 23 7.87 0.92 19.14
C CYS A 23 7.34 2.26 19.67
N HIS A 24 6.93 2.32 20.93
CA HIS A 24 6.32 3.48 21.57
C HIS A 24 5.11 4.06 20.81
N GLY A 25 4.36 3.19 20.12
CA GLY A 25 3.18 3.60 19.33
C GLY A 25 3.47 3.97 17.88
N ALA A 26 4.73 3.92 17.43
CA ALA A 26 5.09 4.29 16.05
C ALA A 26 4.34 3.47 14.98
N THR A 27 4.17 2.17 15.22
CA THR A 27 3.52 1.25 14.27
C THR A 27 2.44 0.37 14.91
N GLY A 28 2.09 0.62 16.17
CA GLY A 28 1.11 -0.20 16.88
C GLY A 28 0.52 0.47 18.13
N ALA A 29 -0.80 0.69 18.11
CA ALA A 29 -1.58 1.18 19.23
C ALA A 29 -2.87 0.35 19.37
N TYR A 30 -3.22 -0.06 20.59
CA TYR A 30 -4.22 -1.10 20.82
C TYR A 30 -5.20 -0.75 21.94
N CYS A 31 -6.45 -1.17 21.82
CA CYS A 31 -7.43 -1.03 22.90
C CYS A 31 -7.23 -2.06 24.03
N SER A 32 -6.61 -3.21 23.75
CA SER A 32 -6.35 -4.26 24.75
C SER A 32 -5.08 -5.05 24.46
N LEU A 33 -4.60 -5.78 25.48
CA LEU A 33 -3.50 -6.72 25.35
C LEU A 33 -3.86 -7.88 24.40
N GLU A 34 -5.13 -8.31 24.35
CA GLU A 34 -5.53 -9.34 23.37
C GLU A 34 -5.38 -8.83 21.94
N CYS A 35 -5.79 -7.58 21.68
CA CYS A 35 -5.61 -6.97 20.36
C CYS A 35 -4.13 -6.88 19.96
N GLN A 36 -3.26 -6.48 20.89
CA GLN A 36 -1.82 -6.44 20.66
C GLN A 36 -1.26 -7.83 20.33
N LYS A 37 -1.61 -8.85 21.12
CA LYS A 37 -1.15 -10.24 20.89
C LYS A 37 -1.66 -10.78 19.56
N ALA A 38 -2.89 -10.47 19.19
CA ALA A 38 -3.50 -10.92 17.94
C ALA A 38 -2.86 -10.26 16.70
N HIS A 39 -2.49 -8.98 16.78
CA HIS A 39 -1.81 -8.24 15.69
C HIS A 39 -0.29 -8.54 15.60
N TRP A 40 0.29 -9.25 16.59
CA TRP A 40 1.74 -9.35 16.73
C TRP A 40 2.46 -9.91 15.49
N LYS A 41 1.87 -10.87 14.76
CA LYS A 41 2.51 -11.44 13.56
C LYS A 41 2.78 -10.40 12.47
N ILE A 42 1.86 -9.45 12.31
CA ILE A 42 1.92 -8.36 11.31
C ILE A 42 2.75 -7.19 11.84
N HIS A 43 2.59 -6.89 13.13
CA HIS A 43 3.27 -5.77 13.75
C HIS A 43 4.77 -6.03 13.98
N LYS A 44 5.16 -7.26 14.36
CA LYS A 44 6.53 -7.61 14.75
C LYS A 44 7.60 -7.18 13.73
N PRO A 45 7.44 -7.40 12.41
CA PRO A 45 8.41 -6.93 11.40
C PRO A 45 8.67 -5.42 11.39
N MET A 46 7.73 -4.63 11.90
CA MET A 46 7.81 -3.16 11.92
C MET A 46 7.90 -2.60 13.35
N CYS A 47 8.01 -3.47 14.36
CA CYS A 47 8.02 -3.08 15.77
C CYS A 47 9.42 -2.63 16.18
N ARG A 48 9.69 -1.34 15.98
CA ARG A 48 10.84 -0.64 16.54
C ARG A 48 10.55 0.85 16.73
N PRO A 49 11.30 1.54 17.58
CA PRO A 49 11.32 3.00 17.56
C PRO A 49 11.75 3.48 16.17
N ILE A 50 11.11 4.55 15.68
CA ILE A 50 11.51 5.23 14.45
C ILE A 50 11.78 6.69 14.77
N GLY A 51 12.79 7.27 14.13
CA GLY A 51 13.13 8.68 14.24
C GLY A 51 12.09 9.59 13.57
N PRO A 52 12.15 10.90 13.85
CA PRO A 52 11.20 11.89 13.29
C PRO A 52 11.28 12.02 11.76
N ASN A 53 12.41 11.61 11.18
CA ASN A 53 12.68 11.66 9.74
C ASN A 53 12.61 10.29 9.08
N GLU A 54 12.02 9.30 9.74
CA GLU A 54 11.94 7.94 9.22
C GLU A 54 10.49 7.53 8.95
N VAL A 55 10.25 6.91 7.80
CA VAL A 55 8.93 6.47 7.37
C VAL A 55 9.01 5.03 6.91
N TRP A 56 8.07 4.21 7.39
CA TRP A 56 7.90 2.84 6.88
C TRP A 56 7.23 2.87 5.51
N GLY A 57 7.94 2.34 4.52
CA GLY A 57 7.47 2.09 3.18
C GLY A 57 7.64 0.64 2.76
N ILE A 58 7.42 0.41 1.48
CA ILE A 58 7.61 -0.88 0.83
C ILE A 58 8.63 -0.74 -0.30
N LYS A 59 9.64 -1.60 -0.29
CA LYS A 59 10.47 -1.88 -1.45
C LYS A 59 9.79 -2.98 -2.26
N ILE A 60 9.51 -2.71 -3.53
CA ILE A 60 8.95 -3.64 -4.48
C ILE A 60 10.10 -4.14 -5.36
N LEU A 61 10.48 -5.40 -5.18
CA LEU A 61 11.47 -6.07 -6.02
C LEU A 61 10.91 -6.36 -7.41
N ASP A 62 11.77 -6.36 -8.41
CA ASP A 62 11.40 -6.67 -9.80
C ASP A 62 10.89 -8.11 -9.99
N ASN A 63 10.38 -8.42 -11.18
CA ASN A 63 9.68 -9.66 -11.48
C ASN A 63 10.54 -10.93 -11.34
N ARG A 64 11.86 -10.84 -11.20
CA ARG A 64 12.73 -12.00 -10.91
C ARG A 64 12.50 -12.58 -9.52
N HIS A 65 11.86 -11.79 -8.64
CA HIS A 65 11.55 -12.17 -7.26
C HIS A 65 10.09 -12.61 -7.09
N GLN A 66 9.41 -12.93 -8.19
CA GLN A 66 8.10 -13.55 -8.16
C GLN A 66 8.11 -14.83 -7.28
N PRO A 67 6.97 -15.16 -6.64
CA PRO A 67 5.65 -14.52 -6.77
C PRO A 67 5.50 -13.16 -6.05
N TRP A 68 4.42 -12.43 -6.32
CA TRP A 68 4.24 -11.04 -5.86
C TRP A 68 4.35 -10.85 -4.34
N PHE A 69 3.97 -11.83 -3.53
CA PHE A 69 4.09 -11.74 -2.07
C PHE A 69 5.56 -11.74 -1.57
N SER A 70 6.51 -12.28 -2.35
CA SER A 70 7.95 -12.17 -2.07
C SER A 70 8.58 -10.90 -2.63
N GLN A 71 7.88 -10.18 -3.52
CA GLN A 71 8.36 -8.92 -4.08
C GLN A 71 8.23 -7.76 -3.09
N PHE A 72 7.32 -7.82 -2.11
CA PHE A 72 7.12 -6.75 -1.14
C PHE A 72 7.98 -6.92 0.11
N GLN A 73 8.80 -5.91 0.40
CA GLN A 73 9.64 -5.86 1.59
C GLN A 73 9.42 -4.56 2.35
N HIS A 74 9.20 -4.63 3.67
CA HIS A 74 9.22 -3.44 4.50
C HIS A 74 10.59 -2.78 4.43
N VAL A 75 10.61 -1.47 4.22
CA VAL A 75 11.82 -0.65 4.20
C VAL A 75 11.58 0.60 5.03
N LEU A 76 12.61 1.06 5.74
CA LEU A 76 12.55 2.34 6.43
C LEU A 76 13.32 3.36 5.60
N LEU A 77 12.62 4.40 5.18
CA LEU A 77 13.17 5.46 4.35
C LEU A 77 13.33 6.73 5.18
N ASN A 78 14.44 7.42 4.97
CA ASN A 78 14.62 8.76 5.49
C ASN A 78 13.77 9.75 4.67
N THR A 79 13.25 10.82 5.28
CA THR A 79 12.51 11.88 4.59
C THR A 79 13.34 12.64 3.55
N SER A 80 14.67 12.50 3.57
CA SER A 80 15.58 12.97 2.50
C SER A 80 15.59 12.06 1.26
N HIS A 81 14.93 10.90 1.29
CA HIS A 81 14.88 9.99 0.15
C HIS A 81 14.19 10.66 -1.06
N PRO A 82 14.69 10.49 -2.30
CA PRO A 82 14.14 11.16 -3.48
C PRO A 82 12.66 10.90 -3.76
N ILE A 83 12.06 9.84 -3.21
CA ILE A 83 10.61 9.57 -3.28
C ILE A 83 9.76 10.76 -2.81
N PHE A 84 10.25 11.55 -1.85
CA PHE A 84 9.50 12.69 -1.30
C PHE A 84 9.59 13.96 -2.16
N THR A 85 10.49 13.99 -3.14
CA THR A 85 10.71 15.17 -4.01
C THR A 85 10.50 14.88 -5.49
N LYS A 86 10.86 13.67 -5.93
CA LYS A 86 10.80 13.20 -7.32
C LYS A 86 9.77 12.10 -7.52
N GLY A 87 9.32 11.44 -6.46
CA GLY A 87 8.33 10.37 -6.57
C GLY A 87 7.00 10.86 -7.10
N GLU A 88 6.28 9.97 -7.78
CA GLU A 88 4.98 10.25 -8.39
C GLU A 88 3.84 9.81 -7.46
N LEU A 89 2.75 10.58 -7.44
CA LEU A 89 1.54 10.19 -6.74
C LEU A 89 0.81 9.10 -7.53
N CYS A 90 0.45 7.99 -6.88
CA CYS A 90 -0.45 6.98 -7.42
C CYS A 90 -1.89 7.53 -7.42
N PRO A 91 -2.48 7.84 -8.59
CA PRO A 91 -3.71 8.62 -8.64
C PRO A 91 -4.96 7.83 -8.22
N VAL A 92 -5.00 6.52 -8.52
CA VAL A 92 -6.09 5.63 -8.07
C VAL A 92 -6.13 5.53 -6.55
N THR A 93 -4.97 5.30 -5.92
CA THR A 93 -4.88 5.19 -4.45
C THR A 93 -5.22 6.51 -3.76
N ALA A 94 -4.80 7.65 -4.34
CA ALA A 94 -5.16 8.97 -3.85
C ALA A 94 -6.68 9.23 -3.90
N LYS A 95 -7.37 8.86 -5.00
CA LYS A 95 -8.84 8.95 -5.11
C LYS A 95 -9.56 8.03 -4.12
N CYS A 96 -8.93 6.93 -3.72
CA CYS A 96 -9.42 6.03 -2.68
C CYS A 96 -9.03 6.45 -1.25
N GLY A 97 -8.48 7.65 -1.04
CA GLY A 97 -8.12 8.15 0.30
C GLY A 97 -6.87 7.52 0.92
N TYR A 98 -6.09 6.80 0.12
CA TYR A 98 -4.84 6.14 0.54
C TYR A 98 -3.67 6.64 -0.33
N PRO A 99 -3.27 7.92 -0.23
CA PRO A 99 -2.33 8.53 -1.17
C PRO A 99 -0.94 7.90 -1.07
N LEU A 100 -0.56 7.11 -2.07
CA LEU A 100 0.77 6.52 -2.18
C LEU A 100 1.66 7.37 -3.09
N LEU A 101 2.90 7.58 -2.67
CA LEU A 101 3.98 8.01 -3.54
C LEU A 101 4.75 6.77 -3.99
N ILE A 102 5.12 6.71 -5.26
CA ILE A 102 5.96 5.67 -5.84
C ILE A 102 7.22 6.29 -6.46
N TYR A 103 8.34 5.61 -6.32
CA TYR A 103 9.61 6.00 -6.91
C TYR A 103 10.31 4.77 -7.47
N SER A 104 10.80 4.88 -8.70
CA SER A 104 11.59 3.85 -9.37
C SER A 104 13.02 4.36 -9.52
N ASP A 105 13.99 3.53 -9.10
CA ASP A 105 15.41 3.82 -9.28
C ASP A 105 15.77 3.98 -10.77
N SER A 106 15.06 3.28 -11.65
CA SER A 106 15.26 3.35 -13.09
C SER A 106 14.63 4.61 -13.69
N ILE A 107 13.31 4.74 -13.58
CA ILE A 107 12.54 5.82 -14.20
C ILE A 107 12.94 7.19 -13.65
N HIS A 108 13.14 7.30 -12.33
CA HIS A 108 13.37 8.59 -11.67
C HIS A 108 14.84 8.82 -11.33
N GLY A 109 15.57 7.75 -11.04
CA GLY A 109 16.99 7.79 -10.70
C GLY A 109 17.91 7.69 -11.92
N GLY A 110 17.39 7.24 -13.08
CA GLY A 110 18.17 7.02 -14.29
C GLY A 110 19.12 5.81 -14.19
N LEU A 111 18.89 4.91 -13.23
CA LEU A 111 19.69 3.70 -13.08
C LEU A 111 19.24 2.62 -14.06
N PRO A 112 20.14 1.76 -14.58
CA PRO A 112 19.71 0.66 -15.42
C PRO A 112 18.82 -0.30 -14.61
N ALA A 113 17.65 -0.62 -15.14
CA ALA A 113 16.84 -1.71 -14.64
C ALA A 113 17.40 -3.05 -15.12
N GLN A 114 17.09 -4.11 -14.37
CA GLN A 114 17.45 -5.48 -14.73
C GLN A 114 16.25 -6.27 -15.26
N GLU A 115 15.03 -5.86 -14.89
CA GLU A 115 13.77 -6.49 -15.26
C GLU A 115 12.62 -5.50 -15.01
N ASP A 116 11.47 -5.78 -15.61
CA ASP A 116 10.21 -5.08 -15.31
C ASP A 116 9.71 -5.34 -13.87
N ASN A 117 8.82 -4.47 -13.40
CA ASN A 117 8.17 -4.54 -12.10
C ASN A 117 6.66 -4.32 -12.27
N GLN A 118 5.97 -5.40 -12.63
CA GLN A 118 4.54 -5.35 -12.92
C GLN A 118 3.70 -4.82 -11.74
N PRO A 119 3.97 -5.20 -10.47
CA PRO A 119 3.26 -4.60 -9.34
C PRO A 119 3.40 -3.07 -9.27
N ALA A 120 4.58 -2.53 -9.57
CA ALA A 120 4.78 -1.08 -9.61
C ALA A 120 4.00 -0.41 -10.74
N VAL A 121 3.98 -1.02 -11.94
CA VAL A 121 3.18 -0.53 -13.08
C VAL A 121 1.69 -0.51 -12.74
N TYR A 122 1.18 -1.57 -12.12
CA TYR A 122 -0.23 -1.67 -11.73
C TYR A 122 -0.62 -0.61 -10.70
N LEU A 123 0.26 -0.35 -9.72
CA LEU A 123 0.03 0.71 -8.73
C LEU A 123 0.02 2.12 -9.35
N ARG A 124 0.57 2.27 -10.56
CA ARG A 124 0.64 3.56 -11.26
C ARG A 124 -0.31 3.69 -12.46
N ILE A 125 -1.41 2.96 -12.47
CA ILE A 125 -2.47 3.20 -13.47
C ILE A 125 -3.17 4.55 -13.25
N GLU A 126 -3.69 5.14 -14.31
CA GLU A 126 -4.42 6.39 -14.32
C GLU A 126 -5.95 6.16 -14.24
N PRO A 127 -6.70 7.03 -13.54
CA PRO A 127 -8.11 6.81 -13.29
C PRO A 127 -9.02 7.10 -14.49
N HIS A 128 -8.49 7.70 -15.56
CA HIS A 128 -9.28 8.12 -16.71
C HIS A 128 -9.30 7.06 -17.82
N ASP A 129 -8.30 6.21 -17.90
CA ASP A 129 -8.17 5.17 -18.92
C ASP A 129 -7.77 3.79 -18.38
N GLY A 130 -7.30 3.69 -17.13
CA GLY A 130 -6.86 2.45 -16.51
C GLY A 130 -5.44 2.05 -16.90
N PHE A 131 -4.72 2.86 -17.66
CA PHE A 131 -3.34 2.57 -18.08
C PHE A 131 -2.32 3.29 -17.20
N ALA A 132 -1.16 2.68 -17.00
CA ALA A 132 -0.03 3.41 -16.45
C ALA A 132 0.48 4.42 -17.49
N PRO A 133 1.11 5.54 -17.13
CA PRO A 133 1.67 6.43 -18.14
C PRO A 133 2.79 5.81 -18.95
N MET A 134 3.03 6.36 -20.14
CA MET A 134 3.91 5.76 -21.13
C MET A 134 5.32 5.45 -20.58
N HIS A 135 5.87 6.30 -19.72
CA HIS A 135 7.18 6.04 -19.12
C HIS A 135 7.21 4.89 -18.12
N TRP A 136 6.07 4.52 -17.52
CA TRP A 136 5.93 3.30 -16.72
C TRP A 136 5.62 2.07 -17.56
N GLN A 137 4.95 2.23 -18.71
CA GLN A 137 4.66 1.12 -19.62
C GLN A 137 5.85 0.71 -20.49
N MET A 138 6.66 1.68 -20.91
CA MET A 138 7.68 1.50 -21.95
C MET A 138 9.11 1.49 -21.40
N GLN A 139 9.31 1.82 -20.13
CA GLN A 139 10.61 1.73 -19.47
C GLN A 139 10.52 0.66 -18.39
N GLU A 140 11.55 -0.16 -18.28
CA GLU A 140 11.66 -1.15 -17.20
C GLU A 140 11.81 -0.42 -15.85
N PRO A 141 10.82 -0.49 -14.94
CA PRO A 141 10.87 0.27 -13.69
C PRO A 141 11.89 -0.27 -12.70
N GLY A 142 12.31 -1.54 -12.84
CA GLY A 142 13.22 -2.20 -11.90
C GLY A 142 12.73 -2.14 -10.46
N THR A 143 13.65 -2.06 -9.50
CA THR A 143 13.28 -1.92 -8.08
C THR A 143 12.57 -0.58 -7.83
N CYS A 144 11.43 -0.66 -7.14
CA CYS A 144 10.61 0.49 -6.79
C CYS A 144 10.45 0.62 -5.28
N TYR A 145 10.10 1.83 -4.83
CA TYR A 145 9.83 2.18 -3.45
C TYR A 145 8.46 2.87 -3.37
N VAL A 146 7.70 2.54 -2.34
CA VAL A 146 6.37 3.09 -2.11
C VAL A 146 6.23 3.55 -0.66
N VAL A 147 5.69 4.74 -0.45
CA VAL A 147 5.36 5.28 0.88
C VAL A 147 3.99 5.92 0.85
N ARG A 148 3.35 6.07 2.01
CA ARG A 148 2.19 6.95 2.11
C ARG A 148 2.65 8.41 2.10
N GLN A 149 1.99 9.25 1.30
CA GLN A 149 2.25 10.69 1.26
C GLN A 149 2.03 11.36 2.63
N ASP A 150 1.07 10.86 3.41
CA ASP A 150 0.78 11.32 4.77
C ASP A 150 1.77 10.81 5.85
N ARG A 151 2.83 10.10 5.41
CA ARG A 151 3.90 9.52 6.24
C ARG A 151 3.43 8.53 7.30
N LYS A 152 2.19 8.05 7.23
CA LYS A 152 1.77 6.92 8.06
C LYS A 152 2.49 5.65 7.57
N PRO A 153 2.69 4.65 8.45
CA PRO A 153 3.32 3.40 8.06
C PRO A 153 2.55 2.69 6.94
N LEU A 154 3.26 2.19 5.93
CA LEU A 154 2.74 1.28 4.93
C LEU A 154 3.18 -0.15 5.26
N THR A 155 2.22 -1.07 5.41
CA THR A 155 2.51 -2.49 5.68
C THR A 155 2.46 -3.33 4.40
N LYS A 156 3.07 -4.52 4.44
CA LYS A 156 3.01 -5.49 3.32
C LYS A 156 1.59 -5.92 3.00
N GLU A 157 0.77 -6.11 4.01
CA GLU A 157 -0.63 -6.54 3.86
C GLU A 157 -1.47 -5.42 3.24
N ALA A 158 -1.18 -4.15 3.61
CA ALA A 158 -1.86 -3.01 3.00
C ALA A 158 -1.50 -2.86 1.52
N ILE A 159 -0.22 -2.96 1.14
CA ILE A 159 0.17 -2.87 -0.28
C ILE A 159 -0.31 -4.07 -1.09
N GLU A 160 -0.41 -5.25 -0.47
CA GLU A 160 -1.00 -6.45 -1.06
C GLU A 160 -2.48 -6.26 -1.39
N ILE A 161 -3.28 -5.76 -0.45
CA ILE A 161 -4.70 -5.43 -0.69
C ILE A 161 -4.82 -4.42 -1.83
N ILE A 162 -3.99 -3.36 -1.81
CA ILE A 162 -4.02 -2.32 -2.83
C ILE A 162 -3.63 -2.89 -4.20
N TYR A 163 -2.59 -3.71 -4.28
CA TYR A 163 -2.18 -4.38 -5.52
C TYR A 163 -3.31 -5.24 -6.09
N ASN A 164 -3.94 -6.09 -5.27
CA ASN A 164 -5.06 -6.92 -5.69
C ASN A 164 -6.27 -6.09 -6.12
N PHE A 165 -6.53 -4.95 -5.46
CA PHE A 165 -7.55 -4.01 -5.89
C PHE A 165 -7.24 -3.43 -7.28
N HIS A 166 -5.99 -3.08 -7.57
CA HIS A 166 -5.60 -2.56 -8.90
C HIS A 166 -5.68 -3.65 -9.97
N SER A 167 -5.28 -4.88 -9.66
CA SER A 167 -5.47 -6.03 -10.56
C SER A 167 -6.95 -6.23 -10.87
N TYR A 168 -7.81 -6.23 -9.85
CA TYR A 168 -9.25 -6.31 -10.04
C TYR A 168 -9.80 -5.17 -10.91
N LEU A 169 -9.36 -3.93 -10.66
CA LEU A 169 -9.76 -2.77 -11.46
C LEU A 169 -9.39 -2.92 -12.93
N LEU A 170 -8.19 -3.45 -13.21
CA LEU A 170 -7.71 -3.73 -14.56
C LEU A 170 -8.57 -4.80 -15.27
N ASP A 171 -8.98 -5.85 -14.54
CA ASP A 171 -9.83 -6.92 -15.08
C ASP A 171 -11.24 -6.45 -15.44
N ILE A 172 -11.73 -5.38 -14.81
CA ILE A 172 -13.07 -4.83 -15.04
C ILE A 172 -13.09 -3.55 -15.88
N VAL A 173 -11.95 -3.19 -16.51
CA VAL A 173 -11.88 -2.03 -17.41
C VAL A 173 -12.88 -2.18 -18.55
N ASN A 174 -13.69 -1.15 -18.75
CA ASN A 174 -14.58 -1.03 -19.89
C ASN A 174 -14.00 0.00 -20.89
N LEU A 175 -13.45 -0.51 -21.99
CA LEU A 175 -12.82 0.31 -23.04
C LEU A 175 -13.81 1.23 -23.75
N GLU A 176 -15.08 0.86 -23.87
CA GLU A 176 -16.10 1.72 -24.46
C GLU A 176 -16.39 2.94 -23.57
N LEU A 177 -16.46 2.74 -22.25
CA LEU A 177 -16.64 3.86 -21.31
C LEU A 177 -15.40 4.77 -21.27
N ALA A 178 -14.20 4.18 -21.29
CA ALA A 178 -12.94 4.91 -21.29
C ALA A 178 -12.79 5.80 -22.53
N THR A 179 -13.04 5.26 -23.72
CA THR A 179 -12.93 5.99 -24.99
C THR A 179 -13.97 7.11 -25.14
N ASN A 180 -15.13 6.97 -24.49
CA ASN A 180 -16.18 7.99 -24.45
C ASN A 180 -16.00 9.03 -23.32
N GLY A 181 -14.88 9.00 -22.58
CA GLY A 181 -14.58 9.99 -21.53
C GLY A 181 -15.35 9.80 -20.22
N HIS A 182 -16.05 8.68 -20.04
CA HIS A 182 -16.77 8.35 -18.81
C HIS A 182 -15.88 7.66 -17.75
N GLY A 183 -14.61 7.42 -18.08
CA GLY A 183 -13.67 6.66 -17.27
C GLY A 183 -13.81 5.15 -17.48
N PRO A 184 -12.84 4.34 -17.01
CA PRO A 184 -12.75 2.93 -17.35
C PRO A 184 -13.65 2.03 -16.48
N TRP A 185 -14.29 2.57 -15.44
CA TRP A 185 -15.08 1.79 -14.48
C TRP A 185 -16.52 2.29 -14.36
N ARG A 186 -17.44 1.35 -14.11
CA ARG A 186 -18.89 1.62 -13.99
C ARG A 186 -19.29 2.49 -12.80
N LYS A 187 -18.41 2.63 -11.81
CA LYS A 187 -18.65 3.46 -10.62
C LYS A 187 -17.38 4.24 -10.28
N PRO A 188 -17.49 5.42 -9.65
CA PRO A 188 -16.33 6.24 -9.33
C PRO A 188 -15.45 5.57 -8.27
N LEU A 189 -14.13 5.77 -8.40
CA LEU A 189 -13.18 5.46 -7.35
C LEU A 189 -13.52 6.25 -6.08
N SER A 190 -13.49 5.55 -4.95
CA SER A 190 -13.84 6.11 -3.65
C SER A 190 -13.15 5.35 -2.52
N PRO A 191 -12.94 5.97 -1.35
CA PRO A 191 -12.49 5.28 -0.15
C PRO A 191 -13.39 4.09 0.22
N GLU A 192 -14.70 4.22 0.04
CA GLU A 192 -15.68 3.19 0.36
C GLU A 192 -15.51 1.95 -0.52
N TRP A 193 -15.16 2.11 -1.79
CA TRP A 193 -14.94 0.97 -2.68
C TRP A 193 -13.67 0.21 -2.32
N LEU A 194 -12.54 0.89 -2.12
CA LEU A 194 -11.31 0.23 -1.67
C LEU A 194 -11.53 -0.46 -0.33
N LYS A 195 -12.23 0.19 0.60
CA LYS A 195 -12.56 -0.40 1.90
C LYS A 195 -13.43 -1.66 1.77
N SER A 196 -14.50 -1.61 0.97
CA SER A 196 -15.35 -2.78 0.73
C SER A 196 -14.55 -3.93 0.12
N PHE A 197 -13.71 -3.64 -0.88
CA PHE A 197 -12.83 -4.64 -1.48
C PHE A 197 -11.85 -5.22 -0.45
N ALA A 198 -11.24 -4.37 0.39
CA ALA A 198 -10.33 -4.81 1.45
C ALA A 198 -11.03 -5.70 2.50
N ASP A 199 -12.28 -5.39 2.82
CA ASP A 199 -13.10 -6.18 3.74
C ASP A 199 -13.43 -7.56 3.15
N ASP A 200 -13.85 -7.62 1.88
CA ASP A 200 -14.14 -8.86 1.16
C ASP A 200 -12.86 -9.72 1.00
N TYR A 201 -11.78 -9.12 0.50
CA TYR A 201 -10.47 -9.77 0.34
C TYR A 201 -9.99 -10.37 1.67
N ARG A 202 -10.12 -9.63 2.77
CA ARG A 202 -9.79 -10.14 4.11
C ARG A 202 -10.61 -11.37 4.49
N GLN A 203 -11.92 -11.36 4.25
CA GLN A 203 -12.77 -12.51 4.58
C GLN A 203 -12.39 -13.74 3.75
N GLU A 204 -12.13 -13.55 2.46
CA GLU A 204 -11.67 -14.61 1.57
C GLU A 204 -10.36 -15.22 2.05
N GLU A 205 -9.35 -14.39 2.36
CA GLU A 205 -8.04 -14.83 2.83
C GLU A 205 -8.08 -15.56 4.18
N ILE A 206 -8.94 -15.11 5.09
CA ILE A 206 -9.18 -15.81 6.36
C ILE A 206 -9.83 -17.18 6.11
N SER A 207 -10.77 -17.27 5.17
CA SER A 207 -11.53 -18.50 4.90
C SER A 207 -10.76 -19.55 4.09
N ARG A 208 -9.93 -19.13 3.12
CA ARG A 208 -9.22 -20.04 2.20
C ARG A 208 -7.97 -20.66 2.81
N GLU A 209 -7.21 -19.90 3.61
CA GLU A 209 -5.85 -20.30 4.00
C GLU A 209 -5.55 -20.09 5.49
N GLY A 210 -6.50 -19.55 6.26
CA GLY A 210 -6.27 -19.22 7.66
C GLY A 210 -5.14 -18.20 7.87
N ARG A 211 -4.80 -17.40 6.83
CA ARG A 211 -3.76 -16.37 6.89
C ARG A 211 -4.16 -15.34 7.97
N LYS A 212 -3.41 -15.34 9.07
CA LYS A 212 -3.51 -14.33 10.13
C LYS A 212 -2.64 -13.16 9.70
N GLY A 213 -3.22 -12.00 9.38
CA GLY A 213 -2.45 -10.98 8.67
C GLY A 213 -3.23 -9.72 8.33
N PHE A 214 -4.46 -9.92 7.87
CA PHE A 214 -5.27 -8.85 7.33
C PHE A 214 -6.12 -8.26 8.45
N ASP A 215 -5.51 -7.41 9.26
CA ASP A 215 -6.20 -6.63 10.28
C ASP A 215 -6.90 -5.43 9.64
N PHE A 216 -7.40 -4.50 10.46
CA PHE A 216 -8.10 -3.30 10.00
C PHE A 216 -7.30 -2.56 8.90
N PHE A 217 -7.95 -2.36 7.75
CA PHE A 217 -7.43 -1.52 6.67
C PHE A 217 -7.88 -0.07 6.93
N PRO A 218 -6.95 0.87 7.17
CA PRO A 218 -7.26 2.22 7.63
C PRO A 218 -7.72 3.18 6.54
#